data_AF-A0A2U2SCM1-F1
#
_entry.id   AF-A0A2U2SCM1-F1
#
_cell.length_a   1.000
_cell.length_b   1.000
_cell.length_c   1.000
_cell.angle_alpha   90.00
_cell.angle_beta   90.00
_cell.angle_gamma   90.00
#
_symmetry.space_group_name_H-M   'P 1'
#
loop_
_entity.id
_entity.type
_entity.pdbx_description
1 polymer ?
#
loop_
_entity_poly.entity_id
_entity_poly.type
_entity_poly.pdbx_seq_one_letter_code
_entity_poly.pdbx_strand_id
1 'polypeptide(L)'
;LAQDARNAECLFPYLNGEDLNSHPQQQPSRWVICFHDWSPERARAYPDLLRIVEERVRPERERLTGPGDKRNREFWWQFGAYRMELRKAIAPLQKVLIRSRVSEMHSLVFVPKGLVYSEQTIVFAFDDDYHFALLQSALHETWLRKQASSLRTDIRYTPTDCFDTFPFPPAEYAAPSLAGLLAQPPFARAAQIGAAYHERRRQVMLARELGLTKTYNLFHNPACQDEDIQRLRQLHAEMDNAILACYGWQDLDLKHDFYQNERGQTRFMPSAAARREVMFRLMELNQKMGE
;
A
#
# COMPACT_ATOMS: atom_id res chain seq x y z
N LEU A 1 2.45 -25.80 16.65
CA LEU A 1 1.59 -25.49 17.82
C LEU A 1 1.21 -26.74 18.60
N ALA A 2 0.76 -27.83 17.96
CA ALA A 2 0.47 -29.08 18.66
C ALA A 2 1.70 -29.73 19.34
N GLN A 3 2.91 -29.56 18.78
CA GLN A 3 4.16 -30.08 19.35
C GLN A 3 4.70 -29.19 20.49
N ASP A 4 4.72 -27.88 20.28
CA ASP A 4 5.07 -26.88 21.29
C ASP A 4 4.21 -25.63 21.04
N ALA A 5 3.51 -25.19 22.08
CA ALA A 5 2.65 -24.01 22.05
C ALA A 5 3.46 -22.70 21.95
N ARG A 6 4.69 -22.69 22.50
CA ARG A 6 5.59 -21.52 22.45
C ARG A 6 5.98 -21.16 21.02
N ASN A 7 5.94 -22.13 20.09
CA ASN A 7 6.19 -21.88 18.66
C ASN A 7 5.29 -20.77 18.08
N ALA A 8 4.14 -20.45 18.70
CA ALA A 8 3.32 -19.30 18.34
C ALA A 8 4.09 -17.96 18.38
N GLU A 9 5.09 -17.81 19.27
CA GLU A 9 5.92 -16.59 19.37
C GLU A 9 6.79 -16.34 18.12
N CYS A 10 7.04 -17.39 17.32
CA CYS A 10 7.88 -17.32 16.13
C CYS A 10 7.08 -17.50 14.83
N LEU A 11 5.78 -17.77 14.91
CA LEU A 11 4.93 -18.03 13.75
C LEU A 11 4.04 -16.83 13.50
N PHE A 12 4.20 -16.24 12.32
CA PHE A 12 3.44 -15.05 11.92
C PHE A 12 2.72 -15.30 10.60
N PRO A 13 1.50 -14.77 10.42
CA PRO A 13 0.87 -14.74 9.10
C PRO A 13 1.75 -13.93 8.14
N TYR A 14 1.92 -14.44 6.92
CA TYR A 14 2.75 -13.84 5.88
C TYR A 14 1.88 -13.33 4.74
N LEU A 15 1.75 -12.01 4.67
CA LEU A 15 0.90 -11.34 3.70
C LEU A 15 1.70 -10.98 2.45
N ASN A 16 1.23 -11.40 1.28
CA ASN A 16 1.85 -11.04 0.00
C ASN A 16 0.89 -10.31 -0.96
N GLY A 17 1.40 -9.95 -2.14
CA GLY A 17 0.59 -9.23 -3.13
C GLY A 17 -0.59 -10.02 -3.70
N GLU A 18 -0.51 -11.35 -3.75
CA GLU A 18 -1.62 -12.20 -4.20
C GLU A 18 -2.76 -12.19 -3.18
N ASP A 19 -2.42 -12.34 -1.90
CA ASP A 19 -3.38 -12.24 -0.79
C ASP A 19 -4.11 -10.88 -0.83
N LEU A 20 -3.37 -9.79 -1.04
CA LEU A 20 -3.93 -8.43 -1.17
C LEU A 20 -4.88 -8.29 -2.36
N ASN A 21 -4.46 -8.78 -3.53
CA ASN A 21 -5.14 -8.48 -4.79
C ASN A 21 -6.30 -9.42 -5.12
N SER A 22 -6.24 -10.66 -4.63
CA SER A 22 -7.18 -11.73 -5.01
C SER A 22 -8.11 -12.16 -3.90
N HIS A 23 -7.70 -12.07 -2.62
CA HIS A 23 -8.54 -12.49 -1.50
C HIS A 23 -9.57 -11.40 -1.14
N PRO A 24 -10.89 -11.71 -1.06
CA PRO A 24 -11.93 -10.72 -0.76
C PRO A 24 -11.76 -10.01 0.59
N GLN A 25 -11.16 -10.69 1.55
CA GLN A 25 -10.86 -10.19 2.90
C GLN A 25 -9.37 -9.82 3.09
N GLN A 26 -8.55 -9.91 2.04
CA GLN A 26 -7.10 -9.66 2.09
C GLN A 26 -6.38 -10.48 3.19
N GLN A 27 -6.84 -11.71 3.43
CA GLN A 27 -6.26 -12.55 4.48
C GLN A 27 -4.99 -13.23 3.99
N PRO A 28 -3.94 -13.33 4.83
CA PRO A 28 -2.73 -14.08 4.50
C PRO A 28 -3.04 -15.55 4.23
N SER A 29 -2.58 -16.09 3.10
CA SER A 29 -2.79 -17.50 2.77
C SER A 29 -1.77 -18.44 3.42
N ARG A 30 -0.72 -17.90 4.06
CA ARG A 30 0.43 -18.67 4.53
C ARG A 30 1.05 -18.07 5.79
N TRP A 31 1.92 -18.85 6.42
CA TRP A 31 2.64 -18.48 7.64
C TRP A 31 4.15 -18.52 7.40
N VAL A 32 4.89 -17.78 8.21
CA VAL A 32 6.35 -17.73 8.18
C VAL A 32 6.95 -17.88 9.57
N ILE A 33 8.13 -18.49 9.65
CA ILE A 33 8.96 -18.53 10.86
C ILE A 33 9.76 -17.24 10.92
N CYS A 34 9.60 -16.47 12.00
CA CYS A 34 10.34 -15.24 12.26
C CYS A 34 10.98 -15.30 13.65
N PHE A 35 12.29 -15.54 13.70
CA PHE A 35 13.09 -15.42 14.93
C PHE A 35 13.51 -14.00 15.25
N HIS A 36 12.88 -13.00 14.64
CA HIS A 36 13.23 -11.61 14.81
C HIS A 36 14.73 -11.30 14.57
N ASP A 37 15.33 -10.46 15.40
CA ASP A 37 16.77 -10.22 15.54
C ASP A 37 17.38 -11.04 16.70
N TRP A 38 16.74 -12.14 17.10
CA TRP A 38 17.16 -12.92 18.26
C TRP A 38 18.53 -13.56 18.07
N SER A 39 19.24 -13.70 19.19
CA SER A 39 20.47 -14.47 19.29
C SER A 39 20.23 -15.95 18.96
N PRO A 40 21.27 -16.70 18.56
CA PRO A 40 21.11 -18.12 18.27
C PRO A 40 20.70 -18.92 19.53
N GLU A 41 21.11 -18.51 20.73
CA GLU A 41 20.70 -19.14 21.99
C GLU A 41 19.18 -19.06 22.19
N ARG A 42 18.60 -17.89 21.93
CA ARG A 42 17.15 -17.71 22.03
C ARG A 42 16.41 -18.47 20.91
N ALA A 43 16.94 -18.50 19.69
CA ALA A 43 16.33 -19.29 18.61
C ALA A 43 16.35 -20.80 18.91
N ARG A 44 17.42 -21.31 19.55
CA ARG A 44 17.53 -22.72 19.99
C ARG A 44 16.49 -23.13 21.02
N ALA A 45 15.83 -22.19 21.71
CA ALA A 45 14.71 -22.49 22.58
C ALA A 45 13.46 -23.01 21.82
N TYR A 46 13.46 -22.91 20.49
CA TYR A 46 12.40 -23.35 19.57
C TYR A 46 12.91 -24.42 18.59
N PRO A 47 13.26 -25.63 19.08
CA PRO A 47 13.99 -26.63 18.30
C PRO A 47 13.24 -27.08 17.05
N ASP A 48 11.91 -27.21 17.12
CA ASP A 48 11.08 -27.64 15.98
C ASP A 48 11.18 -26.67 14.80
N LEU A 49 11.10 -25.38 15.10
CA LEU A 49 11.15 -24.33 14.09
C LEU A 49 12.56 -24.12 13.57
N LEU A 50 13.56 -24.14 14.47
CA LEU A 50 14.94 -23.96 14.08
C LEU A 50 15.40 -25.09 13.16
N ARG A 51 14.98 -26.33 13.42
CA ARG A 51 15.24 -27.47 12.54
C ARG A 51 14.71 -27.26 11.12
N ILE A 52 13.50 -26.73 10.97
CA ILE A 52 12.92 -26.42 9.64
C ILE A 52 13.78 -25.39 8.91
N VAL A 53 14.20 -24.33 9.61
CA VAL A 53 15.03 -23.26 9.04
C VAL A 53 16.43 -23.79 8.71
N GLU A 54 17.00 -24.66 9.53
CA GLU A 54 18.29 -25.30 9.29
C GLU A 54 18.25 -26.23 8.07
N GLU A 55 17.22 -27.07 7.94
CA GLU A 55 17.09 -28.01 6.82
C GLU A 55 16.81 -27.30 5.49
N ARG A 56 16.03 -26.20 5.51
CA ARG A 56 15.47 -25.60 4.29
C ARG A 56 16.07 -24.25 3.90
N VAL A 57 16.55 -23.46 4.86
CA VAL A 57 17.03 -22.09 4.63
C VAL A 57 18.56 -22.02 4.68
N ARG A 58 19.19 -22.67 5.66
CA ARG A 58 20.65 -22.62 5.83
C ARG A 58 21.44 -23.04 4.57
N PRO A 59 21.11 -24.14 3.85
CA PRO A 59 21.86 -24.52 2.64
C PRO A 59 21.78 -23.45 1.54
N GLU A 60 20.61 -22.82 1.38
CA GLU A 60 20.43 -21.73 0.42
C GLU A 60 21.24 -20.49 0.82
N ARG A 61 21.31 -20.18 2.13
CA ARG A 61 22.11 -19.07 2.65
C ARG A 61 23.61 -19.29 2.43
N GLU A 62 24.11 -20.50 2.68
CA GLU A 62 25.52 -20.85 2.53
C GLU A 62 26.00 -20.74 1.07
N ARG A 63 25.12 -20.94 0.09
CA ARG A 63 25.42 -20.78 -1.34
C ARG A 63 25.54 -19.31 -1.80
N LEU A 64 25.11 -18.34 -0.99
CA LEU A 64 25.16 -16.94 -1.35
C LEU A 64 26.61 -16.42 -1.34
N THR A 65 27.03 -15.73 -2.40
CA THR A 65 28.41 -15.23 -2.59
C THR A 65 28.52 -13.72 -2.82
N GLY A 66 27.39 -13.00 -2.83
CA GLY A 66 27.35 -11.57 -3.16
C GLY A 66 27.80 -10.65 -2.04
N PRO A 67 28.04 -9.35 -2.35
CA PRO A 67 28.28 -8.31 -1.35
C PRO A 67 27.10 -8.22 -0.37
N GLY A 68 27.38 -8.28 0.94
CA GLY A 68 26.36 -8.24 2.00
C GLY A 68 25.82 -9.61 2.45
N ASP A 69 26.13 -10.70 1.73
CA ASP A 69 25.64 -12.05 2.08
C ASP A 69 26.34 -12.68 3.28
N LYS A 70 27.44 -12.11 3.75
CA LYS A 70 28.12 -12.55 4.98
C LYS A 70 27.16 -12.64 6.16
N ARG A 71 26.32 -11.60 6.36
CA ARG A 71 25.30 -11.59 7.41
C ARG A 71 24.27 -12.71 7.20
N ASN A 72 23.84 -12.93 5.95
CA ASN A 72 22.87 -13.97 5.61
C ASN A 72 23.41 -15.38 5.93
N ARG A 73 24.73 -15.62 5.80
CA ARG A 73 25.39 -16.87 6.18
C ARG A 73 25.57 -16.99 7.69
N GLU A 74 26.06 -15.94 8.35
CA GLU A 74 26.31 -15.94 9.79
C GLU A 74 25.03 -16.04 10.63
N PHE A 75 23.97 -15.34 10.21
CA PHE A 75 22.67 -15.29 10.88
C PHE A 75 21.60 -15.99 10.04
N TRP A 76 21.90 -17.19 9.54
CA TRP A 76 21.06 -17.93 8.60
C TRP A 76 19.63 -18.19 9.10
N TRP A 77 19.41 -18.17 10.42
CA TRP A 77 18.08 -18.33 11.03
C TRP A 77 17.25 -17.04 11.01
N GLN A 78 17.87 -15.89 10.79
CA GLN A 78 17.18 -14.60 10.71
C GLN A 78 16.76 -14.27 9.27
N PHE A 79 15.84 -13.32 9.13
CA PHE A 79 15.58 -12.72 7.82
C PHE A 79 16.80 -11.93 7.34
N GLY A 80 17.08 -12.02 6.04
CA GLY A 80 18.25 -11.36 5.44
C GLY A 80 18.22 -9.84 5.59
N ALA A 81 17.02 -9.25 5.67
CA ALA A 81 16.79 -7.92 6.20
C ALA A 81 15.60 -7.96 7.17
N TYR A 82 15.85 -7.88 8.48
CA TYR A 82 14.79 -7.94 9.50
C TYR A 82 13.88 -6.69 9.53
N ARG A 83 14.29 -5.59 8.88
CA ARG A 83 13.54 -4.32 8.74
C ARG A 83 13.07 -3.78 10.10
N MET A 84 14.01 -3.56 11.01
CA MET A 84 13.75 -3.04 12.36
C MET A 84 13.03 -1.68 12.33
N GLU A 85 13.43 -0.77 11.45
CA GLU A 85 12.83 0.57 11.36
C GLU A 85 11.35 0.53 10.94
N LEU A 86 10.97 -0.39 10.04
CA LEU A 86 9.56 -0.62 9.71
C LEU A 86 8.77 -1.03 10.96
N ARG A 87 9.30 -1.99 11.73
CA ARG A 87 8.63 -2.48 12.95
C ARG A 87 8.48 -1.39 14.01
N LYS A 88 9.49 -0.53 14.18
CA LYS A 88 9.42 0.64 15.06
C LYS A 88 8.36 1.64 14.58
N ALA A 89 8.37 1.97 13.29
CA ALA A 89 7.43 2.94 12.71
C ALA A 89 5.96 2.52 12.86
N ILE A 90 5.65 1.23 12.75
CA ILE A 90 4.27 0.72 12.86
C ILE A 90 3.85 0.30 14.27
N ALA A 91 4.80 0.26 15.23
CA ALA A 91 4.51 -0.13 16.60
C ALA A 91 3.38 0.66 17.28
N PRO A 92 3.26 2.01 17.13
CA PRO A 92 2.19 2.77 17.77
C PRO A 92 0.83 2.64 17.07
N LEU A 93 0.80 2.19 15.81
CA LEU A 93 -0.41 2.18 14.96
C LEU A 93 -1.35 1.03 15.32
N GLN A 94 -2.61 1.02 14.85
CA GLN A 94 -3.49 -0.16 14.99
C GLN A 94 -3.52 -1.03 13.73
N LYS A 95 -3.42 -0.38 12.58
CA LYS A 95 -3.41 -0.95 11.24
C LYS A 95 -2.31 -0.27 10.45
N VAL A 96 -1.97 -0.81 9.29
CA VAL A 96 -1.05 -0.17 8.35
C VAL A 96 -1.71 -0.12 7.00
N LEU A 97 -1.35 0.91 6.22
CA LEU A 97 -1.77 1.01 4.84
C LEU A 97 -0.76 0.27 3.95
N ILE A 98 -1.25 -0.56 3.05
CA ILE A 98 -0.40 -1.44 2.23
C ILE A 98 -0.88 -1.50 0.79
N ARG A 99 0.07 -1.71 -0.14
CA ARG A 99 -0.22 -2.09 -1.54
C ARG A 99 0.80 -3.09 -2.07
N SER A 100 0.42 -3.86 -3.09
CA SER A 100 1.34 -4.72 -3.84
C SER A 100 2.39 -3.87 -4.58
N ARG A 101 3.68 -4.17 -4.43
CA ARG A 101 4.78 -3.44 -5.09
C ARG A 101 4.60 -3.39 -6.60
N VAL A 102 4.27 -4.53 -7.20
CA VAL A 102 3.98 -4.68 -8.63
C VAL A 102 2.49 -4.91 -8.78
N SER A 103 1.80 -4.01 -9.48
CA SER A 103 0.36 -4.11 -9.73
C SER A 103 -0.04 -3.25 -10.93
N GLU A 104 -0.97 -3.72 -11.74
CA GLU A 104 -1.63 -2.90 -12.76
C GLU A 104 -2.55 -1.84 -12.14
N MET A 105 -3.24 -2.22 -11.06
CA MET A 105 -4.20 -1.39 -10.34
C MET A 105 -3.51 -0.60 -9.23
N HIS A 106 -3.90 0.66 -9.08
CA HIS A 106 -3.50 1.49 -7.93
C HIS A 106 -4.53 1.36 -6.82
N SER A 107 -4.29 0.41 -5.91
CA SER A 107 -5.21 0.08 -4.83
C SER A 107 -4.46 -0.12 -3.52
N LEU A 108 -4.76 0.72 -2.53
CA LEU A 108 -4.25 0.59 -1.17
C LEU A 108 -5.31 -0.01 -0.27
N VAL A 109 -4.93 -0.75 0.76
CA VAL A 109 -5.83 -1.33 1.77
C VAL A 109 -5.24 -1.20 3.16
N PHE A 110 -6.11 -1.17 4.17
CA PHE A 110 -5.67 -1.35 5.55
C PHE A 110 -5.55 -2.82 5.92
N VAL A 111 -4.50 -3.18 6.63
CA VAL A 111 -4.32 -4.50 7.25
C VAL A 111 -3.88 -4.35 8.71
N PRO A 112 -4.15 -5.34 9.59
CA PRO A 112 -3.69 -5.30 10.98
C PRO A 112 -2.17 -5.13 11.07
N LYS A 113 -1.70 -4.37 12.07
CA LYS A 113 -0.25 -4.35 12.35
C LYS A 113 0.21 -5.72 12.87
N GLY A 114 1.50 -6.00 12.76
CA GLY A 114 2.13 -7.19 13.37
C GLY A 114 2.20 -8.43 12.48
N LEU A 115 1.67 -8.38 11.26
CA LEU A 115 1.93 -9.40 10.25
C LEU A 115 3.39 -9.32 9.76
N VAL A 116 3.86 -10.39 9.10
CA VAL A 116 5.06 -10.29 8.26
C VAL A 116 4.62 -9.98 6.84
N TYR A 117 5.07 -8.84 6.32
CA TYR A 117 4.76 -8.40 4.97
C TYR A 117 5.84 -8.88 4.00
N SER A 118 5.43 -9.44 2.86
CA SER A 118 6.34 -9.77 1.76
C SER A 118 7.11 -8.53 1.31
N GLU A 119 8.34 -8.70 0.87
CA GLU A 119 9.10 -7.63 0.24
C GLU A 119 8.43 -7.12 -1.04
N GLN A 120 7.56 -7.90 -1.70
CA GLN A 120 6.71 -7.46 -2.82
C GLN A 120 5.49 -6.65 -2.38
N THR A 121 5.48 -6.13 -1.16
CA THR A 121 4.48 -5.17 -0.68
C THR A 121 5.16 -3.88 -0.26
N ILE A 122 4.41 -2.78 -0.30
CA ILE A 122 4.81 -1.46 0.18
C ILE A 122 3.93 -1.13 1.38
N VAL A 123 4.54 -0.95 2.54
CA VAL A 123 3.86 -0.57 3.77
C VAL A 123 4.05 0.93 3.99
N PHE A 124 2.96 1.65 4.12
CA PHE A 124 2.93 3.04 4.57
C PHE A 124 2.54 3.05 6.05
N ALA A 125 3.31 3.76 6.87
CA ALA A 125 3.10 3.86 8.32
C ALA A 125 1.99 4.86 8.66
N PHE A 126 0.82 4.70 8.04
CA PHE A 126 -0.39 5.45 8.30
C PHE A 126 -1.53 4.52 8.73
N ASP A 127 -2.33 4.98 9.68
CA ASP A 127 -3.52 4.27 10.17
C ASP A 127 -4.80 5.11 10.16
N ASP A 128 -4.78 6.26 9.48
CA ASP A 128 -5.89 7.19 9.33
C ASP A 128 -6.44 7.26 7.89
N ASP A 129 -7.70 7.68 7.79
CA ASP A 129 -8.44 7.66 6.52
C ASP A 129 -8.10 8.84 5.59
N TYR A 130 -7.45 9.90 6.09
CA TYR A 130 -6.97 11.01 5.25
C TYR A 130 -5.80 10.56 4.37
N HIS A 131 -4.77 9.95 4.96
CA HIS A 131 -3.64 9.46 4.17
C HIS A 131 -4.05 8.32 3.23
N PHE A 132 -5.04 7.51 3.62
CA PHE A 132 -5.68 6.59 2.68
C PHE A 132 -6.29 7.33 1.49
N ALA A 133 -7.12 8.36 1.72
CA ALA A 133 -7.74 9.14 0.65
C ALA A 133 -6.69 9.79 -0.25
N LEU A 134 -5.67 10.42 0.32
CA LEU A 134 -4.59 11.08 -0.40
C LEU A 134 -3.86 10.10 -1.32
N LEU A 135 -3.40 8.98 -0.76
CA LEU A 135 -2.62 8.00 -1.50
C LEU A 135 -3.47 7.19 -2.48
N GLN A 136 -4.76 6.97 -2.22
CA GLN A 136 -5.68 6.28 -3.14
C GLN A 136 -6.17 7.19 -4.28
N SER A 137 -6.06 8.51 -4.12
CA SER A 137 -6.58 9.48 -5.10
C SER A 137 -5.93 9.37 -6.48
N ALA A 138 -6.66 9.86 -7.48
CA ALA A 138 -6.14 10.03 -8.83
C ALA A 138 -4.96 11.00 -8.91
N LEU A 139 -4.76 11.88 -7.92
CA LEU A 139 -3.60 12.77 -7.85
C LEU A 139 -2.33 11.97 -7.58
N HIS A 140 -2.34 11.13 -6.54
CA HIS A 140 -1.21 10.25 -6.26
C HIS A 140 -1.04 9.21 -7.36
N GLU A 141 -2.12 8.68 -7.94
CA GLU A 141 -2.01 7.79 -9.10
C GLU A 141 -1.37 8.47 -10.31
N THR A 142 -1.69 9.73 -10.57
CA THR A 142 -1.11 10.52 -11.67
C THR A 142 0.39 10.72 -11.44
N TRP A 143 0.81 11.06 -10.22
CA TRP A 143 2.22 11.12 -9.83
C TRP A 143 2.93 9.77 -10.01
N LEU A 144 2.34 8.72 -9.44
CA LEU A 144 2.85 7.36 -9.49
C LEU A 144 3.10 6.90 -10.93
N ARG A 145 2.14 7.11 -11.84
CA ARG A 145 2.25 6.68 -13.23
C ARG A 145 3.38 7.40 -14.00
N LYS A 146 3.79 8.58 -13.54
CA LYS A 146 4.91 9.33 -14.12
C LYS A 146 6.26 8.89 -13.56
N GLN A 147 6.35 8.66 -12.25
CA GLN A 147 7.61 8.41 -11.57
C GLN A 147 8.01 6.94 -11.50
N ALA A 148 7.03 6.02 -11.44
CA ALA A 148 7.33 4.61 -11.33
C ALA A 148 7.89 4.03 -12.62
N SER A 149 8.81 3.08 -12.46
CA SER A 149 9.16 2.14 -13.52
C SER A 149 8.04 1.13 -13.78
N SER A 150 8.04 0.53 -14.97
CA SER A 150 7.11 -0.55 -15.33
C SER A 150 7.82 -1.91 -15.38
N LEU A 151 7.18 -2.96 -14.89
CA LEU A 151 7.54 -4.35 -15.19
C LEU A 151 6.52 -4.91 -16.19
N ARG A 152 6.90 -4.96 -17.46
CA ARG A 152 5.96 -5.19 -18.58
C ARG A 152 4.86 -4.13 -18.55
N THR A 153 3.63 -4.52 -18.20
CA THR A 153 2.46 -3.64 -18.11
C THR A 153 2.17 -3.16 -16.68
N ASP A 154 2.79 -3.77 -15.68
CA ASP A 154 2.48 -3.47 -14.28
C ASP A 154 3.34 -2.33 -13.76
N ILE A 155 2.74 -1.47 -12.94
CA ILE A 155 3.47 -0.41 -12.25
C ILE A 155 4.30 -1.07 -11.14
N ARG A 156 5.60 -0.81 -11.13
CA ARG A 156 6.48 -1.17 -10.02
C ARG A 156 6.71 0.07 -9.16
N TYR A 157 6.06 0.09 -8.00
CA TYR A 157 6.19 1.18 -7.04
C TYR A 157 7.50 1.07 -6.27
N THR A 158 8.37 2.04 -6.48
CA THR A 158 9.58 2.23 -5.71
C THR A 158 9.34 3.38 -4.73
N PRO A 159 9.38 3.16 -3.40
CA PRO A 159 9.12 4.23 -2.42
C PRO A 159 9.95 5.49 -2.66
N THR A 160 11.25 5.34 -2.95
CA THR A 160 12.17 6.46 -3.20
C THR A 160 11.80 7.30 -4.41
N ASP A 161 11.17 6.69 -5.42
CA ASP A 161 10.84 7.39 -6.66
C ASP A 161 9.41 7.93 -6.62
N CYS A 162 8.53 7.28 -5.86
CA CYS A 162 7.09 7.53 -5.88
C CYS A 162 6.58 8.24 -4.62
N PHE A 163 6.88 7.71 -3.43
CA PHE A 163 6.36 8.24 -2.17
C PHE A 163 7.24 9.39 -1.66
N ASP A 164 8.55 9.16 -1.60
CA ASP A 164 9.51 10.13 -1.05
C ASP A 164 9.56 11.43 -1.87
N THR A 165 9.19 11.37 -3.15
CA THR A 165 9.14 12.53 -4.05
C THR A 165 7.73 13.10 -4.23
N PHE A 166 6.69 12.46 -3.70
CA PHE A 166 5.32 12.95 -3.85
C PHE A 166 5.15 14.22 -2.99
N PRO A 167 4.76 15.36 -3.58
CA PRO A 167 4.52 16.57 -2.80
C PRO A 167 3.15 16.47 -2.11
N PHE A 168 3.15 16.35 -0.79
CA PHE A 168 1.93 16.34 0.02
C PHE A 168 1.31 17.75 0.02
N PRO A 169 0.04 17.90 0.43
CA PRO A 169 -0.56 19.23 0.59
C PRO A 169 0.31 20.14 1.47
N PRO A 170 0.58 21.41 1.10
CA PRO A 170 1.48 22.29 1.86
C PRO A 170 1.11 22.44 3.34
N ALA A 171 -0.18 22.40 3.67
CA ALA A 171 -0.67 22.48 5.04
C ALA A 171 -0.26 21.29 5.92
N GLU A 172 0.08 20.15 5.33
CA GLU A 172 0.56 18.96 6.05
C GLU A 172 1.96 19.18 6.63
N TYR A 173 2.86 19.85 5.90
CA TYR A 173 4.18 20.21 6.38
C TYR A 173 4.14 21.30 7.46
N ALA A 174 3.11 22.14 7.45
CA ALA A 174 2.92 23.21 8.43
C ALA A 174 2.16 22.75 9.69
N ALA A 175 1.42 21.64 9.62
CA ALA A 175 0.60 21.18 10.73
C ALA A 175 1.45 20.56 11.85
N PRO A 176 1.22 20.92 13.13
CA PRO A 176 2.00 20.38 14.24
C PRO A 176 1.64 18.92 14.58
N SER A 177 0.50 18.43 14.10
CA SER A 177 0.04 17.06 14.30
C SER A 177 -1.09 16.72 13.32
N LEU A 178 -1.35 15.42 13.14
CA LEU A 178 -2.50 14.94 12.36
C LEU A 178 -3.83 15.47 12.91
N ALA A 179 -4.00 15.58 14.22
CA ALA A 179 -5.22 16.14 14.81
C ALA A 179 -5.42 17.61 14.42
N GLY A 180 -4.34 18.41 14.40
CA GLY A 180 -4.37 19.79 13.93
C GLY A 180 -4.65 19.92 12.43
N LEU A 181 -4.12 18.99 11.63
CA LEU A 181 -4.42 18.91 10.20
C LEU A 181 -5.90 18.59 9.97
N LEU A 182 -6.41 17.55 10.63
CA LEU A 182 -7.80 17.10 10.52
C LEU A 182 -8.82 18.08 11.12
N ALA A 183 -8.39 19.07 11.92
CA ALA A 183 -9.26 20.17 12.35
C ALA A 183 -9.60 21.13 11.19
N GLN A 184 -8.82 21.11 10.11
CA GLN A 184 -9.08 21.93 8.92
C GLN A 184 -10.18 21.26 8.05
N PRO A 185 -11.21 22.01 7.61
CA PRO A 185 -12.35 21.42 6.91
C PRO A 185 -12.03 20.56 5.67
N PRO A 186 -11.08 20.94 4.78
CA PRO A 186 -10.75 20.11 3.62
C PRO A 186 -10.22 18.72 4.01
N PHE A 187 -9.35 18.67 5.02
CA PHE A 187 -8.71 17.45 5.50
C PHE A 187 -9.70 16.56 6.27
N ALA A 188 -10.54 17.15 7.11
CA ALA A 188 -11.65 16.45 7.76
C ALA A 188 -12.58 15.79 6.73
N ARG A 189 -12.92 16.53 5.67
CA ARG A 189 -13.78 16.03 4.59
C ARG A 189 -13.11 14.91 3.80
N ALA A 190 -11.82 15.05 3.48
CA ALA A 190 -11.05 14.02 2.81
C ALA A 190 -10.97 12.74 3.64
N ALA A 191 -10.75 12.83 4.95
CA ALA A 191 -10.77 11.67 5.85
C ALA A 191 -12.15 10.98 5.85
N GLN A 192 -13.24 11.77 5.97
CA GLN A 192 -14.59 11.23 5.98
C GLN A 192 -14.93 10.49 4.67
N ILE A 193 -14.59 11.07 3.53
CA ILE A 193 -14.84 10.45 2.22
C ILE A 193 -13.91 9.27 1.96
N GLY A 194 -12.65 9.34 2.40
CA GLY A 194 -11.71 8.22 2.38
C GLY A 194 -12.26 7.01 3.14
N ALA A 195 -12.75 7.22 4.36
CA ALA A 195 -13.36 6.18 5.17
C ALA A 195 -14.59 5.57 4.46
N ALA A 196 -15.46 6.42 3.91
CA ALA A 196 -16.66 5.98 3.19
C ALA A 196 -16.32 5.17 1.93
N TYR A 197 -15.35 5.62 1.13
CA TYR A 197 -14.89 4.89 -0.06
C TYR A 197 -14.25 3.55 0.32
N HIS A 198 -13.34 3.54 1.31
CA HIS A 198 -12.69 2.33 1.77
C HIS A 198 -13.70 1.28 2.22
N GLU A 199 -14.64 1.67 3.09
CA GLU A 199 -15.66 0.75 3.61
C GLU A 199 -16.62 0.29 2.52
N ARG A 200 -17.07 1.17 1.63
CA ARG A 200 -17.93 0.77 0.50
C ARG A 200 -17.21 -0.23 -0.40
N ARG A 201 -15.93 -0.02 -0.69
CA ARG A 201 -15.13 -0.94 -1.52
C ARG A 201 -15.01 -2.30 -0.83
N ARG A 202 -14.74 -2.32 0.49
CA ARG A 202 -14.71 -3.54 1.29
C ARG A 202 -16.04 -4.29 1.22
N GLN A 203 -17.17 -3.60 1.36
CA GLN A 203 -18.51 -4.22 1.29
C GLN A 203 -18.78 -4.84 -0.08
N VAL A 204 -18.43 -4.14 -1.17
CA VAL A 204 -18.56 -4.67 -2.55
C VAL A 204 -17.72 -5.93 -2.73
N MET A 205 -16.47 -5.90 -2.28
CA MET A 205 -15.57 -7.04 -2.36
C MET A 205 -16.11 -8.27 -1.62
N LEU A 206 -16.64 -8.08 -0.40
CA LEU A 206 -17.22 -9.17 0.38
C LEU A 206 -18.52 -9.69 -0.23
N ALA A 207 -19.43 -8.80 -0.62
CA ALA A 207 -20.74 -9.20 -1.17
C ALA A 207 -20.62 -9.94 -2.51
N ARG A 208 -19.58 -9.65 -3.30
CA ARG A 208 -19.32 -10.28 -4.60
C ARG A 208 -18.27 -11.38 -4.56
N GLU A 209 -17.65 -11.64 -3.39
CA GLU A 209 -16.51 -12.54 -3.23
C GLU A 209 -15.34 -12.23 -4.21
N LEU A 210 -15.01 -10.94 -4.34
CA LEU A 210 -13.97 -10.44 -5.24
C LEU A 210 -12.79 -9.86 -4.48
N GLY A 211 -11.57 -10.17 -4.93
CA GLY A 211 -10.37 -9.40 -4.59
C GLY A 211 -10.34 -8.02 -5.26
N LEU A 212 -9.32 -7.22 -4.93
CA LEU A 212 -9.11 -5.88 -5.50
C LEU A 212 -9.06 -5.91 -7.02
N THR A 213 -8.30 -6.82 -7.63
CA THR A 213 -8.12 -6.86 -9.09
C THR A 213 -9.47 -6.99 -9.81
N LYS A 214 -10.30 -7.96 -9.40
CA LYS A 214 -11.62 -8.17 -10.02
C LYS A 214 -12.58 -7.01 -9.74
N THR A 215 -12.50 -6.42 -8.55
CA THR A 215 -13.30 -5.23 -8.21
C THR A 215 -12.94 -4.03 -9.08
N TYR A 216 -11.65 -3.76 -9.28
CA TYR A 216 -11.21 -2.67 -10.16
C TYR A 216 -11.45 -2.97 -11.65
N ASN A 217 -11.46 -4.23 -12.08
CA ASN A 217 -11.91 -4.59 -13.44
C ASN A 217 -13.37 -4.18 -13.67
N LEU A 218 -14.27 -4.42 -12.71
CA LEU A 218 -15.65 -3.93 -12.79
C LEU A 218 -15.70 -2.40 -12.73
N PHE A 219 -14.93 -1.80 -11.81
CA PHE A 219 -14.83 -0.34 -11.67
C PHE A 219 -14.45 0.36 -12.98
N HIS A 220 -13.52 -0.20 -13.76
CA HIS A 220 -13.10 0.37 -15.04
C HIS A 220 -13.93 -0.07 -16.25
N ASN A 221 -14.88 -0.99 -16.09
CA ASN A 221 -15.73 -1.47 -17.19
C ASN A 221 -16.94 -0.56 -17.44
N PRO A 222 -17.02 0.18 -18.57
CA PRO A 222 -18.16 1.05 -18.87
C PRO A 222 -19.49 0.30 -19.07
N ALA A 223 -19.46 -1.00 -19.38
CA ALA A 223 -20.67 -1.80 -19.47
C ALA A 223 -21.21 -2.24 -18.09
N CYS A 224 -20.41 -2.15 -17.03
CA CYS A 224 -20.86 -2.47 -15.68
C CYS A 224 -21.64 -1.27 -15.11
N GLN A 225 -22.96 -1.44 -15.01
CA GLN A 225 -23.92 -0.44 -14.53
C GLN A 225 -24.53 -0.83 -13.17
N ASP A 226 -23.90 -1.76 -12.47
CA ASP A 226 -24.36 -2.21 -11.15
C ASP A 226 -24.27 -1.04 -10.15
N GLU A 227 -25.31 -0.87 -9.34
CA GLU A 227 -25.48 0.29 -8.44
C GLU A 227 -24.30 0.45 -7.46
N ASP A 228 -23.79 -0.66 -6.94
CA ASP A 228 -22.68 -0.67 -6.00
C ASP A 228 -21.35 -0.22 -6.65
N ILE A 229 -21.09 -0.61 -7.90
CA ILE A 229 -19.94 -0.19 -8.69
C ILE A 229 -20.08 1.27 -9.12
N GLN A 230 -21.27 1.72 -9.54
CA GLN A 230 -21.52 3.13 -9.82
C GLN A 230 -21.29 4.01 -8.58
N ARG A 231 -21.78 3.56 -7.41
CA ARG A 231 -21.53 4.28 -6.15
C ARG A 231 -20.06 4.33 -5.79
N LEU A 232 -19.28 3.27 -6.06
CA LEU A 232 -17.83 3.30 -5.90
C LEU A 232 -17.16 4.35 -6.78
N ARG A 233 -17.55 4.46 -8.06
CA ARG A 233 -17.03 5.49 -8.98
C ARG A 233 -17.35 6.90 -8.49
N GLN A 234 -18.57 7.11 -8.03
CA GLN A 234 -18.99 8.40 -7.47
C GLN A 234 -18.17 8.76 -6.22
N LEU A 235 -18.01 7.83 -5.27
CA LEU A 235 -17.20 8.05 -4.08
C LEU A 235 -15.72 8.31 -4.40
N HIS A 236 -15.17 7.65 -5.43
CA HIS A 236 -13.80 7.91 -5.88
C HIS A 236 -13.66 9.33 -6.45
N ALA A 237 -14.62 9.79 -7.25
CA ALA A 237 -14.62 11.16 -7.76
C ALA A 237 -14.81 12.18 -6.63
N GLU A 238 -15.69 11.91 -5.66
CA GLU A 238 -15.84 12.75 -4.45
C GLU A 238 -14.53 12.81 -3.64
N MET A 239 -13.82 11.69 -3.50
CA MET A 239 -12.54 11.59 -2.80
C MET A 239 -11.47 12.43 -3.50
N ASP A 240 -11.35 12.31 -4.82
CA ASP A 240 -10.37 13.07 -5.60
C ASP A 240 -10.60 14.58 -5.50
N ASN A 241 -11.87 15.03 -5.53
CA ASN A 241 -12.22 16.43 -5.32
C ASN A 241 -11.95 16.91 -3.88
N ALA A 242 -12.16 16.06 -2.87
CA ALA A 242 -11.81 16.39 -1.49
C ALA A 242 -10.28 16.54 -1.32
N ILE A 243 -9.49 15.73 -2.01
CA ILE A 243 -8.04 15.87 -2.04
C ILE A 243 -7.60 17.13 -2.78
N LEU A 244 -8.21 17.49 -3.92
CA LEU A 244 -7.95 18.80 -4.55
C LEU A 244 -8.15 19.96 -3.59
N ALA A 245 -9.20 19.91 -2.75
CA ALA A 245 -9.45 20.93 -1.75
C ALA A 245 -8.35 21.00 -0.66
N CYS A 246 -7.70 19.89 -0.33
CA CYS A 246 -6.55 19.87 0.58
C CYS A 246 -5.33 20.61 -0.01
N TYR A 247 -5.17 20.55 -1.34
CA TYR A 247 -4.15 21.31 -2.08
C TYR A 247 -4.53 22.77 -2.38
N GLY A 248 -5.80 23.15 -2.17
CA GLY A 248 -6.32 24.45 -2.59
C GLY A 248 -6.57 24.58 -4.09
N TRP A 249 -6.83 23.45 -4.78
CA TRP A 249 -7.02 23.37 -6.24
C TRP A 249 -8.49 23.15 -6.62
N GLN A 250 -9.42 23.78 -5.91
CA GLN A 250 -10.86 23.64 -6.17
C GLN A 250 -11.30 24.26 -7.50
N ASP A 251 -10.42 25.03 -8.15
CA ASP A 251 -10.63 25.58 -9.49
C ASP A 251 -10.53 24.51 -10.60
N LEU A 252 -9.95 23.34 -10.30
CA LEU A 252 -9.74 22.27 -11.27
C LEU A 252 -10.92 21.29 -11.30
N ASP A 253 -11.58 21.20 -12.46
CA ASP A 253 -12.58 20.16 -12.73
C ASP A 253 -11.92 18.89 -13.30
N LEU A 254 -11.98 17.79 -12.55
CA LEU A 254 -11.37 16.52 -12.92
C LEU A 254 -12.07 15.83 -14.09
N LYS A 255 -13.37 16.10 -14.31
CA LYS A 255 -14.18 15.47 -15.36
C LYS A 255 -14.00 13.96 -15.41
N HIS A 256 -14.30 13.26 -14.32
CA HIS A 256 -14.20 11.80 -14.28
C HIS A 256 -15.14 11.16 -15.29
N ASP A 257 -14.59 10.31 -16.13
CA ASP A 257 -15.33 9.49 -17.08
C ASP A 257 -14.44 8.30 -17.53
N PHE A 258 -14.91 7.53 -18.49
CA PHE A 258 -14.16 6.47 -19.14
C PHE A 258 -13.27 7.03 -20.23
N TYR A 259 -11.96 6.94 -20.01
CA TYR A 259 -10.94 7.37 -20.97
C TYR A 259 -9.97 6.23 -21.26
N GLN A 260 -9.33 6.27 -22.43
CA GLN A 260 -8.21 5.39 -22.71
C GLN A 260 -6.95 5.89 -22.01
N ASN A 261 -6.22 4.99 -21.36
CA ASN A 261 -4.87 5.26 -20.89
C ASN A 261 -3.87 5.20 -22.06
N GLU A 262 -2.59 5.47 -21.78
CA GLU A 262 -1.50 5.44 -22.78
C GLU A 262 -1.33 4.08 -23.47
N ARG A 263 -1.95 3.02 -22.92
CA ARG A 263 -1.93 1.65 -23.44
C ARG A 263 -3.22 1.27 -24.17
N GLY A 264 -4.13 2.22 -24.40
CA GLY A 264 -5.41 1.99 -25.07
C GLY A 264 -6.47 1.27 -24.21
N GLN A 265 -6.19 1.04 -22.91
CA GLN A 265 -7.17 0.42 -22.01
C GLN A 265 -8.14 1.48 -21.47
N THR A 266 -9.43 1.18 -21.51
CA THR A 266 -10.46 2.03 -20.91
C THR A 266 -10.37 1.99 -19.38
N ARG A 267 -10.32 3.17 -18.75
CA ARG A 267 -10.28 3.38 -17.31
C ARG A 267 -11.27 4.48 -16.93
N PHE A 268 -12.05 4.24 -15.89
CA PHE A 268 -12.70 5.34 -15.16
C PHE A 268 -11.61 6.15 -14.43
N MET A 269 -11.37 7.39 -14.87
CA MET A 269 -10.32 8.27 -14.35
C MET A 269 -10.58 9.75 -14.72
N PRO A 270 -9.84 10.73 -14.18
CA PRO A 270 -9.93 12.11 -14.64
C PRO A 270 -9.54 12.27 -16.11
N SER A 271 -10.09 13.30 -16.75
CA SER A 271 -9.79 13.65 -18.14
C SER A 271 -8.28 13.85 -18.38
N ALA A 272 -7.82 13.63 -19.61
CA ALA A 272 -6.42 13.81 -19.95
C ALA A 272 -5.92 15.26 -19.70
N ALA A 273 -6.79 16.26 -19.86
CA ALA A 273 -6.47 17.65 -19.55
C ALA A 273 -6.28 17.85 -18.03
N ALA A 274 -7.21 17.35 -17.21
CA ALA A 274 -7.12 17.43 -15.76
C ALA A 274 -5.88 16.71 -15.22
N ARG A 275 -5.56 15.50 -15.72
CA ARG A 275 -4.34 14.77 -15.30
C ARG A 275 -3.05 15.52 -15.63
N ARG A 276 -2.98 16.20 -16.79
CA ARG A 276 -1.82 17.03 -17.14
C ARG A 276 -1.68 18.22 -16.19
N GLU A 277 -2.80 18.88 -15.87
CA GLU A 277 -2.80 20.01 -14.94
C GLU A 277 -2.41 19.59 -13.52
N VAL A 278 -2.97 18.48 -13.02
CA VAL A 278 -2.56 17.88 -11.73
C VAL A 278 -1.06 17.60 -11.73
N MET A 279 -0.54 16.96 -12.78
CA MET A 279 0.90 16.66 -12.88
C MET A 279 1.74 17.94 -12.86
N PHE A 280 1.34 18.97 -13.62
CA PHE A 280 2.04 20.25 -13.67
C PHE A 280 2.12 20.89 -12.28
N ARG A 281 0.99 21.03 -11.57
CA ARG A 281 0.96 21.63 -10.23
C ARG A 281 1.73 20.82 -9.19
N LEU A 282 1.70 19.48 -9.28
CA LEU A 282 2.53 18.61 -8.43
C LEU A 282 4.02 18.84 -8.71
N MET A 283 4.44 18.92 -9.98
CA MET A 283 5.83 19.20 -10.32
C MET A 283 6.29 20.57 -9.78
N GLU A 284 5.46 21.61 -9.90
CA GLU A 284 5.75 22.93 -9.32
C GLU A 284 5.90 22.89 -7.79
N LEU A 285 5.02 22.16 -7.10
CA LEU A 285 5.13 21.98 -5.64
C LEU A 285 6.41 21.25 -5.26
N ASN A 286 6.73 20.16 -5.95
CA ASN A 286 7.95 19.39 -5.68
C ASN A 286 9.21 20.24 -5.88
N GLN A 287 9.28 21.04 -6.95
CA GLN A 287 10.40 21.95 -7.16
C GLN A 287 10.56 22.96 -6.02
N LYS A 288 9.46 23.61 -5.61
CA LYS A 288 9.47 24.59 -4.49
C LYS A 288 9.88 23.99 -3.15
N MET A 289 9.71 22.68 -2.98
CA MET A 289 10.08 21.95 -1.77
C MET A 289 11.52 21.44 -1.77
N GLY A 290 12.12 21.31 -2.95
CA GLY A 290 13.52 20.92 -3.12
C GLY A 290 14.50 22.09 -3.07
N GLU A 291 14.02 23.32 -3.20
CA GLU A 291 14.75 24.59 -3.00
C GLU A 291 14.82 24.97 -1.51
#